data_AF-A0A3C0N335-F1
#
_entry.id   AF-A0A3C0N335-F1
#
_cell.length_a   1.000
_cell.length_b   1.000
_cell.length_c   1.000
_cell.angle_alpha   90.00
_cell.angle_beta   90.00
_cell.angle_gamma   90.00
#
_symmetry.space_group_name_H-M   'P 1'
#
loop_
_entity.id
_entity.type
_entity.pdbx_description
1 polymer ?
#
loop_
_entity_poly.entity_id
_entity_poly.type
_entity_poly.pdbx_seq_one_letter_code
_entity_poly.pdbx_strand_id
1 'polypeptide(L)'
;MNVNTNISKLEAEDQPEELMDWSELGEHSYQIERRIKLLDTIELETRAYFQIRFDKSKGAFFNSSGDRVSMKFVINAQAALLEVEQSLGKPDQIEPLIRKYIQELNNPNRKKARAYVSLKSRKSVRQEKDALNKLAEGLELLSIIRQEISIYLNGMSLSARSMWMDWGNENDELSSTNHSTSQLEGDSASVAPLSGTDRARFVSFT
;
A
#
# COMPACT_ATOMS: atom_id res chain seq x y z
N MET A 1 16.39 -33.18 -31.21
CA MET A 1 15.58 -32.76 -30.05
C MET A 1 16.49 -31.95 -29.14
N ASN A 2 16.39 -30.62 -29.15
CA ASN A 2 17.09 -29.77 -28.21
C ASN A 2 16.04 -28.95 -27.45
N VAL A 3 15.95 -29.20 -26.14
CA VAL A 3 15.07 -28.46 -25.24
C VAL A 3 15.82 -27.19 -24.84
N ASN A 4 15.41 -26.06 -25.42
CA ASN A 4 15.82 -24.74 -24.96
C ASN A 4 15.04 -24.40 -23.70
N THR A 5 15.64 -24.63 -22.53
CA THR A 5 15.11 -24.17 -21.26
C THR A 5 15.50 -22.71 -21.08
N ASN A 6 14.70 -21.81 -21.64
CA ASN A 6 14.83 -20.37 -21.40
C ASN A 6 14.21 -20.06 -20.03
N ILE A 7 14.98 -20.27 -18.96
CA ILE A 7 14.65 -19.73 -17.64
C ILE A 7 15.07 -18.26 -17.68
N SER A 8 14.15 -17.40 -18.11
CA SER A 8 14.27 -15.96 -17.95
C SER A 8 14.28 -15.66 -16.46
N LYS A 9 15.50 -15.56 -15.93
CA LYS A 9 15.88 -15.02 -14.65
C LYS A 9 15.29 -13.60 -14.58
N LEU A 10 14.18 -13.45 -13.86
CA LEU A 10 13.76 -12.16 -13.34
C LEU A 10 14.80 -11.79 -12.28
N GLU A 11 15.90 -11.20 -12.72
CA GLU A 11 16.76 -10.41 -11.85
C GLU A 11 15.91 -9.19 -11.46
N ALA A 12 15.38 -9.24 -10.24
CA ALA A 12 14.92 -8.03 -9.58
C ALA A 12 16.14 -7.09 -9.55
N GLU A 13 16.03 -5.96 -10.22
CA GLU A 13 16.94 -4.85 -10.00
C GLU A 13 16.76 -4.42 -8.55
N ASP A 14 17.57 -4.99 -7.66
CA ASP A 14 17.80 -4.47 -6.31
C ASP A 14 18.46 -3.10 -6.48
N GLN A 15 17.63 -2.06 -6.65
CA GLN A 15 18.09 -0.70 -6.43
C GLN A 15 18.70 -0.64 -5.02
N PRO A 16 19.83 0.06 -4.82
CA PRO A 16 20.40 0.21 -3.49
C PRO A 16 19.37 0.94 -2.62
N GLU A 17 18.71 0.21 -1.72
CA GLU A 17 17.88 0.80 -0.68
C GLU A 17 18.80 1.73 0.13
N GLU A 18 18.51 3.03 0.14
CA GLU A 18 19.11 3.95 1.11
C GLU A 18 18.75 3.41 2.49
N LEU A 19 19.75 2.78 3.13
CA LEU A 19 19.60 2.20 4.45
C LEU A 19 19.41 3.35 5.43
N MET A 20 18.20 3.47 5.99
CA MET A 20 17.98 4.39 7.09
C MET A 20 18.95 4.11 8.23
N ASP A 21 19.64 5.15 8.68
CA ASP A 21 20.54 5.07 9.82
C ASP A 21 19.73 5.20 11.13
N TRP A 22 19.26 4.05 11.63
CA TRP A 22 18.51 3.98 12.89
C TRP A 22 19.28 4.50 14.10
N SER A 23 20.61 4.64 14.02
CA SER A 23 21.43 5.15 15.13
C SER A 23 21.11 6.60 15.49
N GLU A 24 20.50 7.38 14.58
CA GLU A 24 20.01 8.73 14.84
C GLU A 24 18.93 8.79 15.94
N LEU A 25 18.23 7.67 16.20
CA LEU A 25 17.27 7.54 17.30
C LEU A 25 17.94 7.34 18.68
N GLY A 26 19.27 7.41 18.76
CA GLY A 26 20.04 7.36 19.99
C GLY A 26 19.95 6.01 20.70
N GLU A 27 19.80 6.05 22.03
CA GLU A 27 19.78 4.85 22.89
C GLU A 27 18.61 3.88 22.62
N HIS A 28 17.57 4.34 21.91
CA HIS A 28 16.39 3.53 21.57
C HIS A 28 16.48 2.84 20.20
N SER A 29 17.49 3.18 19.40
CA SER A 29 17.74 2.64 18.05
C SER A 29 17.68 1.10 18.01
N TYR A 30 18.33 0.44 18.95
CA TYR A 30 18.38 -1.02 19.03
C TYR A 30 17.00 -1.68 19.18
N GLN A 31 16.09 -1.07 19.97
CA GLN A 31 14.75 -1.62 20.18
C GLN A 31 13.89 -1.47 18.92
N ILE A 32 14.00 -0.32 18.25
CA ILE A 32 13.32 -0.05 16.98
C ILE A 32 13.84 -1.00 15.89
N GLU A 33 15.15 -1.11 15.73
CA GLU A 33 15.76 -1.99 14.73
C GLU A 33 15.36 -3.46 14.95
N ARG A 34 15.29 -3.91 16.21
CA ARG A 34 14.81 -5.26 16.54
C ARG A 34 13.35 -5.47 16.10
N ARG A 35 12.47 -4.48 16.29
CA ARG A 35 11.07 -4.58 15.86
C ARG A 35 10.92 -4.49 14.34
N ILE A 36 11.75 -3.69 13.67
CA ILE A 36 11.84 -3.66 12.21
C ILE A 36 12.23 -5.05 11.66
N LYS A 37 13.19 -5.75 12.30
CA LYS A 37 13.53 -7.14 11.93
C LYS A 37 12.37 -8.13 12.12
N LEU A 38 11.43 -7.86 13.02
CA LEU A 38 10.21 -8.66 13.14
C LEU A 38 9.28 -8.43 11.95
N LEU A 39 9.22 -7.22 11.39
CA LEU A 39 8.46 -6.94 10.17
C LEU A 39 9.04 -7.71 8.96
N ASP A 40 10.36 -7.87 8.88
CA ASP A 40 11.00 -8.74 7.86
C ASP A 40 10.55 -10.19 7.98
N THR A 41 10.42 -10.68 9.22
CA THR A 41 9.96 -12.05 9.49
C THR A 41 8.51 -12.22 9.05
N ILE A 42 7.64 -11.26 9.38
CA ILE A 42 6.23 -11.24 8.96
C ILE A 42 6.13 -11.19 7.43
N GLU A 43 6.97 -10.39 6.77
CA GLU A 43 7.04 -10.38 5.31
C GLU A 43 7.36 -11.77 4.76
N LEU A 44 8.42 -12.43 5.24
CA LEU A 44 8.81 -13.75 4.79
C LEU A 44 7.69 -14.80 4.98
N GLU A 45 6.98 -14.76 6.10
CA GLU A 45 5.88 -15.66 6.40
C GLU A 45 4.65 -15.43 5.51
N THR A 46 4.39 -14.18 5.12
CA THR A 46 3.19 -13.80 4.34
C THR A 46 3.44 -13.74 2.82
N ARG A 47 4.69 -13.62 2.38
CA ARG A 47 5.08 -13.47 0.98
C ARG A 47 4.57 -14.61 0.08
N ALA A 48 4.55 -15.83 0.60
CA ALA A 48 4.07 -17.01 -0.12
C ALA A 48 2.56 -16.95 -0.47
N TYR A 49 1.80 -16.13 0.25
CA TYR A 49 0.35 -16.00 0.10
C TYR A 49 -0.03 -14.76 -0.71
N PHE A 50 0.58 -13.61 -0.42
CA PHE A 50 0.10 -12.32 -0.93
C PHE A 50 1.10 -11.56 -1.80
N GLN A 51 2.34 -12.05 -1.95
CA GLN A 51 3.42 -11.32 -2.62
C GLN A 51 3.61 -9.89 -2.06
N ILE A 52 3.50 -9.76 -0.74
CA ILE A 52 3.71 -8.51 -0.01
C ILE A 52 5.18 -8.38 0.37
N ARG A 53 5.70 -7.15 0.27
CA ARG A 53 7.05 -6.76 0.68
C ARG A 53 6.98 -5.66 1.74
N PHE A 54 7.83 -5.70 2.77
CA PHE A 54 8.04 -4.58 3.67
C PHE A 54 9.14 -3.69 3.11
N ASP A 55 8.84 -2.42 2.87
CA ASP A 55 9.83 -1.42 2.47
C ASP A 55 10.30 -0.66 3.72
N LYS A 56 11.54 -0.96 4.14
CA LYS A 56 12.14 -0.38 5.34
C LYS A 56 12.32 1.11 5.24
N SER A 57 12.71 1.61 4.06
CA SER A 57 12.96 3.04 3.83
C SER A 57 11.68 3.85 3.93
N LYS A 58 10.54 3.29 3.50
CA LYS A 58 9.24 3.94 3.53
C LYS A 58 8.42 3.66 4.78
N GLY A 59 8.75 2.59 5.51
CA GLY A 59 7.98 2.15 6.68
C GLY A 59 6.59 1.69 6.30
N ALA A 60 6.47 0.91 5.24
CA ALA A 60 5.18 0.45 4.75
C ALA A 60 5.28 -0.91 4.06
N PHE A 61 4.19 -1.67 4.12
CA PHE A 61 4.03 -2.88 3.32
C PHE A 61 3.45 -2.52 1.95
N PHE A 62 3.96 -3.17 0.90
CA PHE A 62 3.51 -3.00 -0.48
C PHE A 62 3.16 -4.34 -1.09
N ASN A 63 2.10 -4.38 -1.88
CA ASN A 63 1.73 -5.56 -2.66
C ASN A 63 2.59 -5.63 -3.96
N SER A 64 2.42 -6.71 -4.72
CA SER A 64 3.12 -6.90 -6.01
C SER A 64 2.79 -5.87 -7.10
N SER A 65 1.71 -5.11 -6.92
CA SER A 65 1.33 -4.01 -7.81
C SER A 65 1.99 -2.68 -7.42
N GLY A 66 2.70 -2.64 -6.30
CA GLY A 66 3.33 -1.43 -5.76
C GLY A 66 2.38 -0.58 -4.91
N ASP A 67 1.16 -1.07 -4.62
CA ASP A 67 0.24 -0.34 -3.75
C ASP A 67 0.52 -0.63 -2.29
N ARG A 68 0.33 0.39 -1.47
CA ARG A 68 0.45 0.26 -0.02
C ARG A 68 -0.65 -0.64 0.54
N VAL A 69 -0.22 -1.57 1.39
CA VAL A 69 -1.11 -2.45 2.15
C VAL A 69 -1.53 -1.75 3.43
N SER A 70 -2.84 -1.66 3.66
CA SER A 70 -3.44 -1.03 4.82
C SER A 70 -4.20 -2.03 5.69
N MET A 71 -4.55 -1.65 6.91
CA MET A 71 -5.41 -2.49 7.76
C MET A 71 -6.78 -2.72 7.11
N LYS A 72 -7.29 -1.74 6.35
CA LYS A 72 -8.53 -1.88 5.57
C LYS A 72 -8.45 -3.01 4.54
N PHE A 73 -7.30 -3.14 3.85
CA PHE A 73 -7.05 -4.26 2.94
C PHE A 73 -7.19 -5.60 3.66
N VAL A 74 -6.57 -5.74 4.84
CA VAL A 74 -6.61 -6.98 5.61
C VAL A 74 -8.03 -7.31 6.08
N ILE A 75 -8.76 -6.34 6.60
CA ILE A 75 -10.15 -6.50 7.05
C ILE A 75 -11.05 -6.97 5.90
N ASN A 76 -10.94 -6.33 4.73
CA ASN A 76 -11.72 -6.71 3.56
C ASN A 76 -11.39 -8.14 3.08
N ALA A 77 -10.10 -8.47 3.01
CA ALA A 77 -9.64 -9.81 2.63
C ALA A 77 -10.14 -10.88 3.62
N GLN A 78 -10.09 -10.61 4.92
CA GLN A 78 -10.62 -11.50 5.95
C GLN A 78 -12.14 -11.69 5.82
N ALA A 79 -12.89 -10.62 5.55
CA ALA A 79 -14.34 -10.70 5.34
C ALA A 79 -14.68 -11.56 4.11
N ALA A 80 -13.99 -11.36 2.99
CA ALA A 80 -14.19 -12.16 1.78
C ALA A 80 -13.76 -13.63 1.99
N LEU A 81 -12.70 -13.88 2.75
CA LEU A 81 -12.27 -15.25 3.09
C LEU A 81 -13.27 -15.98 3.98
N LEU A 82 -13.94 -15.26 4.89
CA LEU A 82 -15.00 -15.81 5.73
C LEU A 82 -16.20 -16.28 4.89
N GLU A 83 -16.58 -15.53 3.85
CA GLU A 83 -17.64 -15.93 2.92
C GLU A 83 -17.26 -17.22 2.17
N VAL A 84 -15.99 -17.36 1.78
CA VAL A 84 -15.46 -18.58 1.17
C VAL A 84 -15.53 -19.76 2.14
N GLU A 85 -15.11 -19.55 3.39
CA GLU A 85 -15.14 -20.57 4.46
C GLU A 85 -16.56 -21.11 4.68
N GLN A 86 -17.55 -20.23 4.76
CA GLN A 86 -18.96 -20.57 4.96
C GLN A 86 -19.59 -21.32 3.79
N SER A 87 -18.98 -21.21 2.60
CA SER A 87 -19.45 -21.83 1.37
C SER A 87 -18.71 -23.13 1.03
N LEU A 88 -17.79 -23.56 1.88
CA LEU A 88 -17.13 -24.86 1.75
C LEU A 88 -18.17 -25.98 1.76
N GLY A 89 -18.19 -26.80 0.71
CA GLY A 89 -19.19 -27.85 0.50
C GLY A 89 -20.37 -27.44 -0.38
N LYS A 90 -20.43 -26.18 -0.86
CA LYS A 90 -21.42 -25.69 -1.83
C LYS A 90 -20.74 -25.34 -3.17
N PRO A 91 -20.57 -26.31 -4.08
CA PRO A 91 -19.76 -26.14 -5.29
C PRO A 91 -20.24 -24.99 -6.20
N ASP A 92 -21.54 -24.75 -6.27
CA ASP A 92 -22.12 -23.70 -7.14
C ASP A 92 -21.92 -22.27 -6.60
N GLN A 93 -21.63 -22.13 -5.30
CA GLN A 93 -21.51 -20.84 -4.61
C GLN A 93 -20.05 -20.46 -4.34
N ILE A 94 -19.13 -21.43 -4.27
CA ILE A 94 -17.76 -21.18 -3.80
C ILE A 94 -16.90 -20.43 -4.82
N GLU A 95 -17.04 -20.72 -6.12
CA GLU A 95 -16.23 -20.07 -7.15
C GLU A 95 -16.37 -18.55 -7.24
N PRO A 96 -17.59 -17.95 -7.25
CA PRO A 96 -17.71 -16.50 -7.27
C PRO A 96 -17.13 -15.84 -6.00
N LEU A 97 -17.22 -16.50 -4.85
CA LEU A 97 -16.67 -15.99 -3.59
C LEU A 97 -15.14 -16.05 -3.58
N ILE A 98 -14.54 -17.11 -4.13
CA ILE A 98 -13.10 -17.19 -4.33
C ILE A 98 -12.63 -16.07 -5.26
N ARG A 99 -13.38 -15.78 -6.34
CA ARG A 99 -13.05 -14.66 -7.23
C ARG A 99 -13.12 -13.31 -6.51
N LYS A 100 -14.15 -13.08 -5.69
CA LYS A 100 -14.27 -11.87 -4.86
C LYS A 100 -13.09 -11.74 -3.90
N TYR A 101 -12.72 -12.80 -3.20
CA TYR A 101 -11.54 -12.81 -2.33
C TYR A 101 -10.24 -12.45 -3.07
N ILE A 102 -10.02 -13.03 -4.26
CA ILE A 102 -8.85 -12.73 -5.09
C ILE A 102 -8.85 -11.27 -5.56
N GLN A 103 -10.03 -10.68 -5.82
CA GLN A 103 -10.15 -9.25 -6.17
C GLN A 103 -9.79 -8.33 -5.02
N GLU A 104 -10.11 -8.70 -3.77
CA GLU A 104 -9.66 -7.94 -2.61
C GLU A 104 -8.13 -8.02 -2.44
N LEU A 105 -7.52 -9.16 -2.79
CA LEU A 105 -6.06 -9.35 -2.71
C LEU A 105 -5.28 -8.68 -3.85
N ASN A 106 -5.84 -8.64 -5.06
CA ASN A 106 -5.21 -8.07 -6.25
C ASN A 106 -5.97 -6.83 -6.70
N ASN A 107 -5.33 -5.66 -6.60
CA ASN A 107 -5.80 -4.42 -7.20
C ASN A 107 -6.36 -4.67 -8.62
N PRO A 108 -7.59 -4.23 -8.96
CA PRO A 108 -8.33 -4.57 -10.18
C PRO A 108 -7.61 -4.38 -11.53
N ASN A 109 -6.42 -3.77 -11.56
CA ASN A 109 -5.72 -3.38 -12.77
C ASN A 109 -4.70 -4.39 -13.35
N ARG A 110 -4.44 -5.57 -12.76
CA ARG A 110 -3.48 -6.52 -13.36
C ARG A 110 -3.96 -7.98 -13.45
N LYS A 111 -4.13 -8.42 -14.69
CA LYS A 111 -4.25 -9.83 -15.09
C LYS A 111 -2.96 -10.59 -14.76
N LYS A 112 -2.92 -11.30 -13.63
CA LYS A 112 -2.13 -12.55 -13.45
C LYS A 112 -2.50 -13.20 -12.12
N ALA A 113 -3.66 -13.85 -12.11
CA ALA A 113 -4.01 -14.82 -11.08
C ALA A 113 -3.13 -16.07 -11.24
N ARG A 114 -1.93 -16.06 -10.65
CA ARG A 114 -1.18 -17.29 -10.36
C ARG A 114 -1.20 -17.53 -8.85
N ALA A 115 -2.40 -17.81 -8.35
CA ALA A 115 -2.62 -18.56 -7.13
C ALA A 115 -4.09 -19.03 -7.13
N TYR A 116 -4.44 -19.95 -8.03
CA TYR A 116 -5.49 -20.93 -7.69
C TYR A 116 -4.89 -21.90 -6.66
N VAL A 117 -4.44 -21.38 -5.51
CA VAL A 117 -4.35 -22.24 -4.34
C VAL A 117 -5.80 -22.58 -4.05
N SER A 118 -6.14 -23.84 -4.24
CA SER A 118 -7.50 -24.34 -4.13
C SER A 118 -8.04 -24.03 -2.74
N LEU A 119 -8.70 -22.87 -2.57
CA LEU A 119 -9.57 -22.51 -1.44
C LEU A 119 -10.82 -23.42 -1.36
N LYS A 120 -10.69 -24.66 -1.84
CA LYS A 120 -11.71 -25.71 -1.82
C LYS A 120 -11.55 -26.61 -0.59
N SER A 121 -10.62 -26.30 0.31
CA SER A 121 -10.40 -27.05 1.55
C SER A 121 -10.38 -26.13 2.78
N ARG A 122 -10.82 -26.65 3.93
CA ARG A 122 -10.68 -25.94 5.21
C ARG A 122 -9.22 -25.65 5.56
N LYS A 123 -8.30 -26.54 5.17
CA LYS A 123 -6.87 -26.39 5.44
C LYS A 123 -6.30 -25.16 4.73
N SER A 124 -6.56 -25.00 3.45
CA SER A 124 -6.10 -23.85 2.66
C SER A 124 -6.70 -22.54 3.15
N VAL A 125 -8.00 -22.53 3.49
CA VAL A 125 -8.66 -21.35 4.06
C VAL A 125 -8.02 -20.94 5.39
N ARG A 126 -7.72 -21.92 6.26
CA ARG A 126 -7.04 -21.66 7.53
C ARG A 126 -5.64 -21.06 7.33
N GLN A 127 -4.86 -21.58 6.39
CA GLN A 127 -3.52 -21.06 6.10
C GLN A 127 -3.56 -19.59 5.62
N GLU A 128 -4.51 -19.25 4.75
CA GLU A 128 -4.72 -17.88 4.28
C GLU A 128 -5.16 -16.95 5.42
N LYS A 129 -6.03 -17.44 6.31
CA LYS A 129 -6.45 -16.70 7.50
C LYS A 129 -5.29 -16.44 8.45
N ASP A 130 -4.47 -17.44 8.70
CA ASP A 130 -3.28 -17.32 9.55
C ASP A 130 -2.28 -16.31 8.94
N ALA A 131 -2.10 -16.31 7.61
CA ALA A 131 -1.27 -15.33 6.92
C ALA A 131 -1.85 -13.91 6.98
N LEU A 132 -3.17 -13.73 6.82
CA LEU A 132 -3.82 -12.43 6.98
C LEU A 132 -3.69 -11.90 8.43
N ASN A 133 -3.79 -12.77 9.43
CA ASN A 133 -3.58 -12.39 10.83
C ASN A 133 -2.13 -11.94 11.06
N LYS A 134 -1.15 -12.64 10.49
CA LYS A 134 0.27 -12.22 10.56
C LYS A 134 0.50 -10.85 9.92
N LEU A 135 -0.13 -10.60 8.79
CA LEU A 135 -0.08 -9.29 8.14
C LEU A 135 -0.72 -8.19 9.00
N ALA A 136 -1.85 -8.48 9.66
CA ALA A 136 -2.46 -7.56 10.63
C ALA A 136 -1.51 -7.25 11.80
N GLU A 137 -0.90 -8.28 12.40
CA GLU A 137 0.12 -8.13 13.45
C GLU A 137 1.28 -7.23 12.99
N GLY A 138 1.71 -7.37 11.73
CA GLY A 138 2.76 -6.54 11.15
C GLY A 138 2.36 -5.07 11.00
N LEU A 139 1.12 -4.81 10.54
CA LEU A 139 0.60 -3.45 10.42
C LEU A 139 0.39 -2.77 11.77
N GLU A 140 -0.05 -3.53 12.78
CA GLU A 140 -0.13 -3.04 14.17
C GLU A 140 1.25 -2.71 14.73
N LEU A 141 2.22 -3.63 14.56
CA LEU A 141 3.60 -3.42 14.99
C LEU A 141 4.20 -2.18 14.32
N LEU A 142 3.94 -1.96 13.03
CA LEU A 142 4.36 -0.76 12.32
C LEU A 142 3.78 0.52 12.94
N SER A 143 2.49 0.50 13.31
CA SER A 143 1.85 1.62 14.01
C SER A 143 2.51 1.91 15.37
N ILE A 144 2.85 0.87 16.12
CA ILE A 144 3.54 1.00 17.41
C ILE A 144 4.94 1.61 17.21
N ILE A 145 5.71 1.11 16.23
CA ILE A 145 7.05 1.64 15.91
C ILE A 145 6.96 3.13 15.55
N ARG A 146 5.98 3.53 14.73
CA ARG A 146 5.77 4.95 14.37
C ARG A 146 5.46 5.81 15.59
N GLN A 147 4.64 5.32 16.50
CA GLN A 147 4.32 6.02 17.74
C GLN A 147 5.58 6.18 18.62
N GLU A 148 6.39 5.15 18.73
CA GLU A 148 7.65 5.19 19.49
C GLU A 148 8.66 6.17 18.88
N ILE A 149 8.86 6.12 17.55
CA ILE A 149 9.69 7.08 16.82
C ILE A 149 9.18 8.50 17.12
N SER A 150 7.88 8.75 16.99
CA SER A 150 7.29 10.08 17.26
C SER A 150 7.57 10.56 18.69
N ILE A 151 7.50 9.67 19.69
CA ILE A 151 7.83 9.98 21.08
C ILE A 151 9.33 10.35 21.22
N TYR A 152 10.22 9.59 20.58
CA TYR A 152 11.66 9.85 20.63
C TYR A 152 12.06 11.14 19.93
N LEU A 153 11.43 11.44 18.79
CA LEU A 153 11.67 12.67 18.06
C LEU A 153 11.31 13.92 18.86
N ASN A 154 10.35 13.86 19.81
CA ASN A 154 9.95 15.02 20.62
C ASN A 154 11.12 15.66 21.40
N GLY A 155 12.21 14.94 21.63
CA GLY A 155 13.43 15.45 22.27
C GLY A 155 14.52 16.00 21.34
N MET A 156 14.37 15.90 20.01
CA MET A 156 15.43 16.23 19.03
C MET A 156 15.26 17.62 18.37
N SER A 157 16.24 18.17 17.66
CA SER A 157 16.04 19.42 16.89
C SER A 157 15.17 19.17 15.64
N LEU A 158 14.40 20.17 15.17
CA LEU A 158 13.53 20.04 13.99
C LEU A 158 14.25 19.56 12.72
N SER A 159 15.50 19.98 12.51
CA SER A 159 16.31 19.57 11.36
C SER A 159 16.68 18.09 11.35
N ALA A 160 16.72 17.45 12.52
CA ALA A 160 17.01 16.01 12.66
C ALA A 160 15.73 15.15 12.59
N ARG A 161 14.54 15.76 12.53
CA ARG A 161 13.25 15.04 12.57
C ARG A 161 12.62 14.80 11.20
N SER A 162 12.97 15.56 10.15
CA SER A 162 12.13 15.64 8.94
C SER A 162 11.94 14.29 8.24
N MET A 163 13.01 13.51 8.06
CA MET A 163 12.91 12.18 7.45
C MET A 163 12.06 11.20 8.27
N TRP A 164 12.23 11.23 9.60
CA TRP A 164 11.53 10.33 10.52
C TRP A 164 10.06 10.68 10.71
N MET A 165 9.69 11.96 10.55
CA MET A 165 8.31 12.41 10.64
C MET A 165 7.46 11.85 9.50
N ASP A 166 8.04 11.64 8.31
CA ASP A 166 7.34 11.11 7.14
C ASP A 166 7.42 9.58 7.03
N TRP A 167 8.29 8.93 7.82
CA TRP A 167 8.45 7.49 7.80
C TRP A 167 7.15 6.77 8.20
N GLY A 168 6.64 5.93 7.29
CA GLY A 168 5.37 5.23 7.45
C GLY A 168 4.14 6.14 7.42
N ASN A 169 4.24 7.43 7.06
CA ASN A 169 3.08 8.27 6.78
C ASN A 169 2.50 7.99 5.39
N GLU A 170 1.21 8.26 5.20
CA GLU A 170 0.50 8.15 3.90
C GLU A 170 0.76 9.34 2.97
N ASN A 171 1.82 10.12 3.18
CA ASN A 171 2.18 11.21 2.29
C ASN A 171 2.74 10.63 0.98
N ASP A 172 1.84 10.30 0.07
CA ASP A 172 2.10 9.98 -1.32
C ASP A 172 2.80 11.18 -1.99
N GLU A 173 4.10 11.07 -2.26
CA GLU A 173 4.68 11.72 -3.44
C GLU A 173 4.84 10.69 -4.57
N LEU A 174 3.70 10.22 -5.07
CA LEU A 174 3.57 9.90 -6.50
C LEU A 174 3.25 11.20 -7.24
N SER A 175 4.24 12.08 -7.40
CA SER A 175 4.16 13.24 -8.32
C SER A 175 5.55 13.70 -8.77
N SER A 176 6.38 12.77 -9.25
CA SER A 176 7.52 13.10 -10.11
C SER A 176 7.22 12.71 -11.56
N THR A 177 6.21 13.34 -12.14
CA THR A 177 6.11 13.41 -13.61
C THR A 177 6.39 14.84 -14.03
N ASN A 178 7.66 15.10 -14.32
CA ASN A 178 8.11 16.25 -15.07
C ASN A 178 7.34 16.32 -16.39
N HIS A 179 6.40 17.25 -16.51
CA HIS A 179 6.04 17.80 -17.81
C HIS A 179 6.49 19.26 -17.84
N SER A 180 7.70 19.44 -18.35
CA SER A 180 8.06 20.66 -19.05
C SER A 180 7.03 20.88 -20.17
N THR A 181 6.25 21.94 -20.07
CA THR A 181 5.51 22.45 -21.21
C THR A 181 5.92 23.90 -21.41
N SER A 182 6.77 24.09 -22.43
CA SER A 182 7.00 25.39 -23.06
C SER A 182 5.66 26.00 -23.46
N GLN A 183 5.45 27.27 -23.14
CA GLN A 183 4.59 28.14 -23.95
C GLN A 183 5.30 29.46 -24.18
N LEU A 184 5.91 29.56 -25.36
CA LEU A 184 6.21 30.83 -26.02
C LEU A 184 4.94 31.30 -26.73
N GLU A 185 4.64 32.58 -26.48
CA GLU A 185 4.06 33.60 -27.36
C GLU A 185 2.63 33.46 -27.92
N GLY A 186 1.90 34.58 -27.84
CA GLY A 186 0.69 34.80 -28.62
C GLY A 186 -0.17 35.95 -28.10
N ASP A 187 0.19 37.17 -28.50
CA ASP A 187 -0.54 38.44 -28.39
C ASP A 187 -2.08 38.35 -28.40
N SER A 188 -2.74 39.17 -27.55
CA SER A 188 -3.67 40.22 -28.02
C SER A 188 -4.20 41.09 -26.88
N ALA A 189 -4.33 42.37 -27.20
CA ALA A 189 -4.52 43.51 -26.31
C ALA A 189 -5.90 43.65 -25.64
N SER A 190 -5.88 44.27 -24.46
CA SER A 190 -6.68 45.42 -23.99
C SER A 190 -8.14 45.56 -24.49
N VAL A 191 -9.12 45.62 -23.57
CA VAL A 191 -9.99 46.78 -23.28
C VAL A 191 -10.75 46.59 -21.94
N ALA A 192 -10.98 47.73 -21.29
CA ALA A 192 -11.36 48.10 -19.92
C ALA A 192 -12.73 47.62 -19.33
N PRO A 193 -12.97 47.84 -18.00
CA PRO A 193 -14.14 47.38 -17.24
C PRO A 193 -15.23 48.45 -17.07
N LEU A 194 -16.49 48.04 -16.93
CA LEU A 194 -17.62 48.86 -16.42
C LEU A 194 -18.55 47.91 -15.61
N SER A 195 -18.69 48.08 -14.29
CA SER A 195 -19.62 48.98 -13.60
C SER A 195 -21.10 48.68 -13.87
N GLY A 196 -21.86 48.35 -12.82
CA GLY A 196 -23.32 48.32 -12.91
C GLY A 196 -24.01 47.40 -11.90
N THR A 197 -24.12 47.85 -10.66
CA THR A 197 -25.20 47.45 -9.75
C THR A 197 -26.55 47.66 -10.41
N ASP A 198 -27.45 46.68 -10.42
CA ASP A 198 -28.85 47.00 -10.16
C ASP A 198 -29.70 45.85 -9.64
N ARG A 199 -30.65 46.27 -8.82
CA ARG A 199 -31.41 45.51 -7.84
C ARG A 199 -32.87 45.46 -8.32
N ALA A 200 -33.50 44.30 -8.12
CA ALA A 200 -34.95 44.09 -8.06
C ALA A 200 -35.76 44.16 -9.37
N ARG A 201 -36.60 43.14 -9.63
CA ARG A 201 -38.00 43.08 -9.20
C ARG A 201 -38.71 41.84 -9.78
N PHE A 202 -39.59 41.29 -8.95
CA PHE A 202 -40.71 40.39 -9.26
C PHE A 202 -41.49 40.79 -10.52
N VAL A 203 -41.92 39.80 -11.32
CA VAL A 203 -43.29 39.70 -11.86
C VAL A 203 -43.67 38.22 -12.04
N SER A 204 -44.87 37.85 -11.61
CA SER A 204 -45.51 36.52 -11.73
C SER A 204 -46.38 36.38 -12.98
N PHE A 205 -46.92 35.15 -13.16
CA PHE A 205 -47.95 34.68 -14.10
C PHE A 205 -47.41 34.32 -15.49
N THR A 206 -47.65 33.12 -16.01
CA THR A 206 -48.92 32.34 -16.04
C THR A 206 -48.80 30.89 -15.64
#